data_AF-A0AAU7MTA0-F1
#
_entry.id   AF-A0AAU7MTA0-F1
#
_cell.length_a   1.000
_cell.length_b   1.000
_cell.length_c   1.000
_cell.angle_alpha   90.00
_cell.angle_beta   90.00
_cell.angle_gamma   90.00
#
_symmetry.space_group_name_H-M   'P 1'
#
loop_
_entity.id
_entity.type
_entity.pdbx_description
1 polymer ?
#
loop_
_entity_poly.entity_id
_entity_poly.type
_entity_poly.pdbx_seq_one_letter_code
_entity_poly.pdbx_strand_id
1 'polypeptide(L)'
;MDTLIYLDSIEGLADYERFSVERDSAVPFWVVVGWKRKEGTKLAEFITCRHALLFRALCESTAAFRQIATDARKGRGALCVA
;
A
#
# COMPACT_ATOMS: atom_id res chain seq x y z
N MET A 1 -8.87 17.27 -12.55
CA MET A 1 -8.73 15.81 -12.73
C MET A 1 -8.70 15.27 -11.32
N ASP A 2 -9.84 14.80 -10.85
CA ASP A 2 -10.09 14.62 -9.42
C ASP A 2 -9.72 13.19 -9.05
N THR A 3 -8.52 13.01 -8.49
CA THR A 3 -8.06 11.72 -7.96
C THR A 3 -8.63 11.57 -6.55
N LEU A 4 -9.53 10.62 -6.34
CA LEU A 4 -10.01 10.27 -5.01
C LEU A 4 -9.05 9.28 -4.37
N ILE A 5 -8.18 9.82 -3.51
CA ILE A 5 -7.25 9.03 -2.71
C ILE A 5 -7.93 8.76 -1.36
N TYR A 6 -8.42 7.54 -1.15
CA TYR A 6 -8.88 7.06 0.16
C TYR A 6 -7.71 6.45 0.91
N LEU A 7 -6.73 7.26 1.27
CA LEU A 7 -5.66 6.80 2.15
C LEU A 7 -6.30 6.45 3.49
N ASP A 8 -6.44 5.14 3.74
CA ASP A 8 -6.39 4.63 5.09
C ASP A 8 -5.14 5.21 5.76
N SER A 9 -5.22 5.45 7.07
CA SER A 9 -4.11 6.07 7.80
C SER A 9 -2.79 5.35 7.47
N ILE A 10 -1.68 6.08 7.41
CA ILE A 10 -0.33 5.52 7.15
C ILE A 10 -0.01 4.36 8.12
N GLU A 11 -0.63 4.35 9.31
CA GLU A 11 -0.53 3.28 10.31
C GLU A 11 -1.22 1.99 9.86
N GLY A 12 -2.36 2.07 9.17
CA GLY A 12 -3.06 0.92 8.60
C GLY A 12 -2.29 0.25 7.46
N LEU A 13 -1.39 0.96 6.77
CA LEU A 13 -0.63 0.41 5.64
C LEU A 13 0.35 -0.70 6.05
N ALA A 14 0.85 -0.67 7.29
CA ALA A 14 1.79 -1.68 7.81
C ALA A 14 1.13 -3.05 8.07
N ASP A 15 -0.20 -3.09 8.14
CA ASP A 15 -0.96 -4.30 8.43
C ASP A 15 -1.23 -5.15 7.19
N TYR A 16 -1.00 -4.62 5.99
CA TYR A 16 -1.21 -5.34 4.74
C TYR A 16 0.05 -6.14 4.37
N GLU A 17 -0.18 -7.39 3.97
CA GLU A 17 0.85 -8.38 3.62
C GLU A 17 1.28 -8.27 2.14
N ARG A 18 0.36 -7.83 1.27
CA ARG A 18 0.59 -7.65 -0.16
C ARG A 18 -0.28 -6.53 -0.73
N PHE A 19 0.16 -5.97 -1.84
CA PHE A 19 -0.57 -4.95 -2.58
C PHE A 19 -0.73 -5.40 -4.04
N SER A 20 -1.90 -5.18 -4.63
CA SER A 20 -2.18 -5.44 -6.05
C SER A 20 -2.71 -4.19 -6.74
N VAL A 21 -2.50 -4.12 -8.06
CA VAL A 21 -3.22 -3.20 -8.93
C VAL A 21 -4.21 -4.02 -9.75
N GLU A 22 -5.47 -3.67 -9.64
CA GLU A 22 -6.58 -4.37 -10.27
C GLU A 22 -7.33 -3.41 -11.19
N ARG A 23 -7.87 -3.94 -12.28
CA ARG A 23 -8.75 -3.17 -13.16
C ARG A 23 -10.17 -3.33 -12.64
N ASP A 24 -10.82 -2.23 -12.27
CA ASP A 24 -12.25 -2.27 -11.96
C ASP A 24 -13.01 -2.54 -13.26
N SER A 25 -13.89 -3.55 -13.27
CA SER A 25 -14.64 -3.95 -14.46
C SER A 25 -15.87 -3.06 -14.70
N ALA A 26 -16.34 -2.35 -13.67
CA ALA A 26 -17.54 -1.51 -13.75
C ALA A 26 -17.23 -0.04 -14.06
N VAL A 27 -16.02 0.42 -13.74
CA VAL A 27 -15.60 1.83 -13.90
C VAL A 27 -14.24 1.92 -14.56
N PRO A 28 -13.92 3.02 -15.29
CA PRO A 28 -12.65 3.13 -15.98
C PRO A 28 -11.46 3.41 -15.03
N PHE A 29 -11.49 2.92 -13.80
CA PHE A 29 -10.44 3.12 -12.79
C PHE A 29 -9.53 1.91 -12.60
N TRP A 30 -8.30 2.20 -12.20
CA TRP A 30 -7.30 1.28 -11.73
C TRP A 30 -7.30 1.36 -10.21
N VAL A 31 -7.48 0.22 -9.57
CA VAL A 31 -7.68 0.12 -8.13
C VAL A 31 -6.42 -0.42 -7.51
N VAL A 32 -5.96 0.22 -6.44
CA VAL A 32 -4.92 -0.36 -5.58
C VAL A 32 -5.60 -1.06 -4.42
N VAL A 33 -5.33 -2.34 -4.26
CA VAL A 33 -5.91 -3.20 -3.21
C VAL A 33 -4.81 -3.61 -2.24
N GLY A 34 -5.02 -3.32 -0.96
CA GLY A 34 -4.21 -3.85 0.14
C GLY A 34 -4.82 -5.16 0.62
N TRP A 35 -4.01 -6.17 0.87
CA TRP A 35 -4.46 -7.47 1.33
C TRP A 35 -3.91 -7.78 2.71
N LYS A 36 -4.80 -8.11 3.64
CA LYS A 36 -4.47 -8.61 4.96
C LYS A 36 -5.06 -10.00 5.09
N ARG A 37 -4.21 -11.02 5.26
CA ARG A 37 -4.60 -12.43 5.20
C ARG A 37 -5.32 -12.77 3.88
N LYS A 38 -6.65 -12.91 3.92
CA LYS A 38 -7.50 -13.23 2.76
C LYS A 38 -8.48 -12.11 2.40
N GLU A 39 -8.43 -10.99 3.12
CA GLU A 39 -9.32 -9.86 2.94
C GLU A 39 -8.63 -8.78 2.11
N GLY A 40 -9.26 -8.39 1.00
CA GLY A 40 -8.79 -7.33 0.11
C GLY A 40 -9.55 -6.04 0.37
N THR A 41 -8.84 -4.95 0.61
CA THR A 41 -9.39 -3.62 0.85
C THR A 41 -8.96 -2.66 -0.25
N LYS A 42 -9.92 -1.94 -0.84
CA LYS A 42 -9.66 -0.90 -1.84
C LYS A 42 -9.04 0.32 -1.14
N LEU A 43 -7.80 0.65 -1.50
CA LEU A 43 -7.03 1.75 -0.90
C LEU A 43 -7.09 3.03 -1.74
N ALA A 44 -7.16 2.91 -3.06
CA ALA A 44 -7.22 4.08 -3.93
C ALA A 44 -7.71 3.72 -5.33
N GLU A 45 -8.24 4.72 -6.04
CA GLU A 45 -8.66 4.62 -7.42
C GLU A 45 -7.93 5.65 -8.29
N PHE A 46 -7.47 5.22 -9.45
CA PHE A 46 -6.73 6.06 -10.38
C PHE A 46 -7.31 5.91 -11.78
N ILE A 47 -7.41 7.02 -12.51
CA ILE A 47 -7.81 6.98 -13.93
C ILE A 47 -6.78 6.24 -14.78
N THR A 48 -5.50 6.28 -14.39
CA THR A 48 -4.39 5.70 -15.17
C THR A 48 -3.66 4.60 -14.40
N CYS A 49 -3.26 3.54 -15.10
CA CYS A 49 -2.45 2.45 -14.54
C CYS A 49 -1.14 2.95 -13.92
N ARG A 50 -0.48 3.93 -14.56
CA ARG A 50 0.80 4.48 -14.10
C ARG A 50 0.71 5.02 -12.67
N HIS A 51 -0.31 5.84 -12.37
CA HIS A 51 -0.49 6.39 -11.03
C HIS A 51 -0.83 5.29 -10.00
N ALA A 52 -1.63 4.28 -10.38
CA ALA A 52 -1.89 3.14 -9.51
C ALA A 52 -0.62 2.34 -9.18
N LEU A 53 0.25 2.11 -10.16
CA LEU A 53 1.53 1.42 -9.94
C LEU A 53 2.48 2.23 -9.04
N LEU A 54 2.56 3.55 -9.24
CA LEU A 54 3.36 4.43 -8.37
C LEU A 54 2.85 4.41 -6.93
N PHE A 55 1.53 4.46 -6.75
CA PHE A 55 0.92 4.39 -5.43
C PHE A 55 1.13 3.03 -4.76
N ARG A 56 1.04 1.92 -5.51
CA ARG A 56 1.37 0.57 -5.00
C ARG A 56 2.81 0.53 -4.45
N ALA A 57 3.77 1.05 -5.20
CA ALA A 57 5.17 1.09 -4.78
C ALA A 57 5.38 1.94 -3.50
N LEU A 58 4.63 3.04 -3.36
CA LEU A 58 4.64 3.84 -2.13
C LEU A 58 4.10 3.04 -0.94
N CYS A 59 3.02 2.27 -1.13
CA CYS A 59 2.45 1.41 -0.09
C CYS A 59 3.44 0.32 0.33
N GLU A 60 4.07 -0.36 -0.63
CA GLU A 60 5.09 -1.39 -0.40
C GLU A 60 6.27 -0.83 0.41
N SER A 61 6.79 0.34 0.03
CA SER A 61 7.90 1.00 0.72
C SER A 61 7.52 1.41 2.15
N THR A 62 6.32 1.93 2.35
CA THR A 62 5.81 2.36 3.65
C THR A 62 5.62 1.18 4.61
N ALA A 63 5.04 0.09 4.12
CA ALA A 63 4.87 -1.15 4.89
C ALA A 63 6.23 -1.74 5.31
N ALA A 64 7.18 -1.83 4.38
CA ALA A 64 8.53 -2.31 4.65
C ALA A 64 9.25 -1.45 5.70
N PHE A 65 9.20 -0.12 5.58
CA PHE A 65 9.82 0.80 6.54
C PHE A 65 9.24 0.61 7.95
N ARG A 66 7.91 0.45 8.07
CA ARG A 66 7.25 0.24 9.36
C ARG A 66 7.61 -1.09 9.99
N GLN A 67 7.75 -2.15 9.21
CA GLN A 67 8.20 -3.45 9.72
C GLN A 67 9.60 -3.32 10.33
N ILE A 68 10.52 -2.68 9.61
CA ILE A 68 11.89 -2.38 10.09
C ILE A 68 11.85 -1.55 11.39
N ALA A 69 11.08 -0.46 11.42
CA ALA A 69 10.96 0.39 12.61
C ALA A 69 10.36 -0.35 13.81
N THR A 70 9.39 -1.23 13.57
CA THR A 70 8.76 -2.07 14.60
C THR A 70 9.74 -3.09 15.15
N ASP A 71 10.52 -3.74 14.29
CA ASP A 71 11.53 -4.72 14.69
C ASP A 71 12.70 -4.09 15.45
N ALA A 72 13.13 -2.89 15.02
CA ALA A 72 14.10 -2.08 15.74
C ALA A 72 13.59 -1.72 17.15
N ARG A 73 12.33 -1.28 17.29
CA ARG A 73 11.71 -0.98 18.60
C ARG A 73 11.57 -2.21 19.50
N LYS A 74 11.43 -3.40 18.93
CA LYS A 74 11.38 -4.69 19.66
C LYS A 74 12.77 -5.25 19.98
N GLY A 75 13.85 -4.54 19.65
CA GLY A 75 15.22 -4.98 19.89
C GLY A 75 15.66 -6.15 19.01
N ARG A 76 14.98 -6.39 17.87
CA ARG A 76 15.23 -7.54 16.97
C ARG A 76 15.94 -7.18 15.66
N GLY A 77 16.38 -5.94 15.47
CA GLY A 77 17.09 -5.54 14.25
C GLY A 77 18.02 -4.35 14.47
N ALA A 78 19.28 -4.50 14.07
CA ALA A 78 20.18 -3.37 13.85
C ALA A 78 19.82 -2.73 12.50
N LEU A 79 19.61 -1.41 12.48
CA LEU A 79 19.49 -0.65 11.23
C LEU A 79 20.86 -0.66 10.53
N CYS A 80 21.06 -1.56 9.57
CA CYS A 80 22.03 -1.34 8.50
C CYS A 80 21.30 -0.58 7.38
N VAL A 81 21.47 0.74 7.36
CA VAL A 81 21.19 1.56 6.18
C VAL A 81 22.47 1.53 5.36
N ALA A 82 22.43 0.88 4.19
CA ALA A 82 23.51 0.88 3.18
C ALA A 82 23.20 1.89 2.08
#